data_AF-A0A493T7W1-F1
#
_entry.id   AF-A0A493T7W1-F1
#
_cell.length_a   1.000
_cell.length_b   1.000
_cell.length_c   1.000
_cell.angle_alpha   90.00
_cell.angle_beta   90.00
_cell.angle_gamma   90.00
#
_symmetry.space_group_name_H-M   'P 1'
#
loop_
_entity.id
_entity.type
_entity.pdbx_description
1 polymer ?
#
loop_
_entity_poly.entity_id
_entity_poly.type
_entity_poly.pdbx_seq_one_letter_code
_entity_poly.pdbx_strand_id
1 'polypeptide(L)'
;MRSLSASQLKDLSCSIRASLCCRLPPPTTTSARTEPGQRSSCSGNQVFQPGRINMLDQIHLLAAVTVLGVLEQAYFLLQVIYARRRFGISPPNISGPPEFERIFRAQVNSSEYFPIFVALLWQAGLFFHQGLAAALGLLYLYSRYCYFVGYRASSSERLAPIYFSTGVLWILVAASALGLLHFFLSHYTGLNVLRLLAA
;
A
#
# COMPACT_ATOMS: atom_id res chain seq x y z
N MET A 1 7.80 20.98 20.42
CA MET A 1 8.43 19.65 20.32
C MET A 1 9.35 19.49 21.52
N ARG A 2 9.03 18.63 22.49
CA ARG A 2 9.89 18.41 23.67
C ARG A 2 10.96 17.39 23.30
N SER A 3 12.23 17.78 23.38
CA SER A 3 13.38 16.89 23.20
C SER A 3 13.47 15.93 24.39
N LEU A 4 13.53 14.63 24.12
CA LEU A 4 13.78 13.61 25.14
C LEU A 4 15.22 13.74 25.67
N SER A 5 15.40 13.67 26.99
CA SER A 5 16.71 13.74 27.64
C SER A 5 17.47 12.41 27.53
N ALA A 6 18.80 12.46 27.66
CA ALA A 6 19.69 11.29 27.53
C ALA A 6 19.41 10.16 28.55
N SER A 7 18.70 10.43 29.65
CA SER A 7 18.25 9.40 30.59
C SER A 7 17.12 8.54 30.02
N GLN A 8 16.17 9.15 29.31
CA GLN A 8 15.03 8.44 28.70
C GLN A 8 15.47 7.49 27.58
N LEU A 9 16.56 7.80 26.87
CA LEU A 9 17.16 6.93 25.85
C LEU A 9 17.84 5.69 26.44
N LYS A 10 18.43 5.80 27.64
CA LYS A 10 19.05 4.67 28.34
C LYS A 10 17.99 3.69 28.85
N ASP A 11 16.88 4.19 29.37
CA ASP A 11 15.77 3.37 29.84
C ASP A 11 15.10 2.60 28.70
N LEU A 12 14.95 3.23 27.53
CA LEU A 12 14.43 2.59 26.32
C LEU A 12 15.37 1.50 25.79
N SER A 13 16.69 1.75 25.79
CA SER A 13 17.69 0.75 25.43
C SER A 13 17.72 -0.45 26.38
N CYS A 14 17.46 -0.23 27.67
CA CYS A 14 17.41 -1.29 28.67
C CYS A 14 16.15 -2.17 28.49
N SER A 15 15.01 -1.54 28.17
CA SER A 15 13.75 -2.23 27.90
C SER A 15 13.80 -3.08 26.61
N ILE A 16 14.46 -2.58 25.56
CA ILE A 16 14.65 -3.32 24.30
C ILE A 16 15.59 -4.53 24.49
N ARG A 17 16.68 -4.39 25.27
CA ARG A 17 17.57 -5.51 25.59
C ARG A 17 16.88 -6.60 26.40
N ALA A 18 16.04 -6.23 27.37
CA ALA A 18 15.26 -7.20 28.15
C ALA A 18 14.26 -7.97 27.26
N SER A 19 13.63 -7.29 26.30
CA SER A 19 12.69 -7.91 25.36
C SER A 19 13.36 -8.86 24.34
N LEU A 20 14.63 -8.61 23.98
CA LEU A 20 15.41 -9.54 23.14
C LEU A 20 15.94 -10.75 23.93
N CYS A 21 16.32 -10.59 25.20
CA CYS A 21 16.82 -11.70 26.03
C CYS A 21 15.75 -12.77 26.29
N CYS A 22 14.47 -12.40 26.38
CA CYS A 22 13.36 -13.34 26.58
C CYS A 22 12.99 -14.18 25.34
N ARG A 23 13.63 -13.99 24.17
CA ARG A 23 13.38 -14.77 22.94
C ARG A 23 14.44 -15.82 22.61
N LEU A 24 15.46 -15.99 23.45
CA LEU A 24 16.45 -17.04 23.27
C LEU A 24 16.03 -18.29 24.07
N PRO A 25 15.92 -19.48 23.44
CA PRO A 25 15.70 -20.71 24.19
C PRO A 25 16.91 -21.00 25.09
N PRO A 26 16.72 -21.64 26.26
CA PRO A 26 17.81 -21.91 27.18
C PRO A 26 18.83 -22.86 26.53
N PRO A 27 20.14 -22.68 26.78
CA PRO A 27 21.13 -23.66 26.37
C PRO A 27 20.91 -24.94 27.20
N THR A 28 20.63 -26.05 26.52
CA THR A 28 20.64 -27.38 27.10
C THR A 28 22.08 -27.77 27.45
N THR A 29 22.51 -27.45 28.67
CA THR A 29 23.70 -28.05 29.27
C THR A 29 23.28 -29.22 30.13
N THR A 30 23.38 -30.44 29.61
CA THR A 30 23.58 -31.63 30.45
C THR A 30 24.50 -32.64 29.76
N SER A 31 25.68 -32.79 30.36
CA SER A 31 26.43 -34.04 30.52
C SER A 31 27.04 -34.73 29.30
N ALA A 32 28.37 -34.64 29.22
CA ALA A 32 29.22 -35.68 28.66
C ALA A 32 29.09 -36.98 29.48
N ARG A 33 28.62 -38.07 28.86
CA ARG A 33 29.06 -39.44 29.18
C ARG A 33 28.75 -40.38 28.01
N THR A 34 29.79 -41.03 27.54
CA THR A 34 29.87 -42.00 26.44
C THR A 34 29.23 -43.34 26.84
N GLU A 35 28.37 -43.92 26.00
CA GLU A 35 28.04 -45.36 25.96
C GLU A 35 27.69 -45.73 24.49
N PRO A 36 28.17 -46.87 23.95
CA PRO A 36 28.05 -47.20 22.53
C PRO A 36 26.87 -48.14 22.22
N GLY A 37 26.26 -47.93 21.05
CA GLY A 37 25.57 -48.99 20.31
C GLY A 37 24.05 -49.08 20.49
N GLN A 38 23.31 -48.47 19.56
CA GLN A 38 22.06 -49.03 19.06
C GLN A 38 21.78 -48.43 17.67
N ARG A 39 21.64 -49.29 16.64
CA ARG A 39 21.15 -48.86 15.32
C ARG A 39 19.70 -48.41 15.44
N SER A 40 19.41 -47.19 15.00
CA SER A 40 18.09 -46.82 14.52
C SER A 40 18.23 -45.80 13.40
N SER A 41 17.78 -46.22 12.22
CA SER A 41 17.59 -45.42 11.02
C SER A 41 16.86 -44.10 11.35
N CYS A 42 17.56 -42.97 11.25
CA CYS A 42 16.94 -41.67 11.19
C CYS A 42 16.97 -41.19 9.74
N SER A 43 16.00 -41.68 8.97
CA SER A 43 15.47 -40.94 7.83
C SER A 43 15.14 -39.54 8.34
N GLY A 44 15.94 -38.55 7.93
CA GLY A 44 15.72 -37.16 8.27
C GLY A 44 14.40 -36.72 7.67
N ASN A 45 13.31 -36.87 8.43
CA ASN A 45 12.07 -36.16 8.19
C ASN A 45 12.41 -34.66 8.26
N GLN A 46 12.71 -34.10 7.10
CA GLN A 46 12.48 -32.70 6.80
C GLN A 46 11.04 -32.42 7.20
N VAL A 47 10.86 -31.83 8.38
CA VAL A 47 9.57 -31.32 8.82
C VAL A 47 9.16 -30.29 7.76
N PHE A 48 8.23 -30.69 6.90
CA PHE A 48 7.51 -29.78 6.03
C PHE A 48 6.82 -28.76 6.93
N GLN A 49 7.45 -27.59 7.11
CA GLN A 49 6.83 -26.41 7.68
C GLN A 49 5.78 -25.97 6.66
N PRO A 50 4.47 -26.21 6.89
CA PRO A 50 3.45 -25.78 5.95
C PRO A 50 3.52 -24.25 5.92
N GLY A 51 3.75 -23.72 4.72
CA GLY A 51 4.06 -22.32 4.39
C GLY A 51 3.78 -21.30 5.49
N ARG A 52 4.85 -20.74 6.06
CA ARG A 52 4.78 -19.38 6.61
C ARG A 52 4.43 -18.47 5.43
N ILE A 53 3.14 -18.20 5.23
CA ILE A 53 2.70 -17.16 4.32
C ILE A 53 3.25 -15.85 4.89
N ASN A 54 4.27 -15.29 4.25
CA ASN A 54 4.78 -13.99 4.67
C ASN A 54 3.71 -12.96 4.30
N MET A 55 3.18 -12.24 5.28
CA MET A 55 2.19 -11.18 5.00
C MET A 55 2.70 -10.15 3.98
N LEU A 56 4.02 -9.96 3.90
CA LEU A 56 4.66 -9.11 2.89
C LEU A 56 4.42 -9.62 1.46
N ASP A 57 4.43 -10.93 1.24
CA ASP A 57 4.15 -11.54 -0.06
C ASP A 57 2.68 -11.31 -0.48
N GLN A 58 1.79 -11.02 0.47
CA GLN A 58 0.38 -10.71 0.21
C GLN A 58 0.06 -9.21 -0.01
N ILE A 59 1.04 -8.32 0.18
CA ILE A 59 0.81 -6.86 0.06
C ILE A 59 1.85 -6.14 -0.79
N HIS A 60 2.95 -6.79 -1.17
CA HIS A 60 4.07 -6.15 -1.88
C HIS A 60 3.64 -5.43 -3.16
N LEU A 61 2.70 -5.97 -3.93
CA LEU A 61 2.20 -5.31 -5.15
C LEU A 61 1.43 -4.02 -4.83
N LEU A 62 0.59 -4.03 -3.79
CA LEU A 62 -0.18 -2.85 -3.36
C LEU A 62 0.77 -1.77 -2.82
N ALA A 63 1.77 -2.18 -2.04
CA ALA A 63 2.81 -1.29 -1.53
C ALA A 63 3.60 -0.64 -2.67
N ALA A 64 4.01 -1.43 -3.68
CA ALA A 64 4.71 -0.92 -4.86
C ALA A 64 3.86 0.12 -5.62
N VAL A 65 2.60 -0.18 -5.90
CA VAL A 65 1.67 0.76 -6.56
C VAL A 65 1.44 2.01 -5.71
N THR A 66 1.36 1.88 -4.38
CA THR A 66 1.22 3.02 -3.47
C THR A 66 2.44 3.94 -3.54
N VAL A 67 3.66 3.38 -3.53
CA VAL A 67 4.91 4.15 -3.69
C VAL A 67 4.95 4.85 -5.05
N LEU A 68 4.57 4.17 -6.13
CA LEU A 68 4.46 4.79 -7.46
C LEU A 68 3.47 5.96 -7.46
N GLY A 69 2.33 5.81 -6.79
CA GLY A 69 1.35 6.89 -6.65
C GLY A 69 1.89 8.08 -5.85
N VAL A 70 2.65 7.84 -4.78
CA VAL A 70 3.33 8.92 -4.04
C VAL A 70 4.34 9.65 -4.93
N LEU A 71 5.12 8.92 -5.73
CA LEU A 71 6.07 9.51 -6.68
C LEU A 71 5.37 10.36 -7.75
N GLU A 72 4.23 9.90 -8.26
CA GLU A 72 3.40 10.67 -9.20
C GLU A 72 2.88 11.98 -8.55
N GLN A 73 2.35 11.90 -7.33
CA GLN A 73 1.89 13.08 -6.59
C GLN A 73 3.03 14.07 -6.32
N ALA A 74 4.23 13.57 -5.98
CA ALA A 74 5.43 14.39 -5.83
C ALA A 74 5.82 15.07 -7.14
N TYR A 75 5.75 14.36 -8.27
CA TYR A 75 5.98 14.93 -9.60
C TYR A 75 4.99 16.07 -9.90
N PHE A 76 3.68 15.89 -9.69
CA PHE A 76 2.70 16.96 -9.90
C PHE A 76 2.96 18.18 -9.02
N LEU A 77 3.34 17.97 -7.76
CA LEU A 77 3.73 19.05 -6.85
C LEU A 77 4.96 19.82 -7.36
N LEU A 78 5.98 19.11 -7.86
CA LEU A 78 7.16 19.74 -8.46
C LEU A 78 6.80 20.55 -9.71
N GLN A 79 5.85 20.08 -10.52
CA GLN A 79 5.35 20.83 -11.69
C GLN A 79 4.67 22.14 -11.29
N VAL A 80 3.90 22.15 -10.20
CA VAL A 80 3.32 23.38 -9.64
C VAL A 80 4.41 24.33 -9.16
N ILE A 81 5.43 23.84 -8.44
CA ILE A 81 6.57 24.66 -7.99
C ILE A 81 7.29 25.29 -9.19
N TYR A 82 7.54 24.50 -10.23
CA TYR A 82 8.14 24.99 -11.47
C TYR A 82 7.26 26.07 -12.13
N ALA A 83 5.95 25.83 -12.25
CA ALA A 83 5.03 26.80 -12.82
C ALA A 83 4.99 28.11 -12.01
N ARG A 84 5.01 28.05 -10.67
CA ARG A 84 5.11 29.25 -9.82
C ARG A 84 6.34 30.09 -10.13
N ARG A 85 7.50 29.45 -10.31
CA ARG A 85 8.74 30.14 -10.69
C ARG A 85 8.64 30.73 -12.09
N ARG A 86 8.13 29.96 -13.06
CA ARG A 86 7.99 30.39 -14.46
C ARG A 86 7.07 31.59 -14.63
N PHE A 87 5.95 31.62 -13.90
CA PHE A 87 4.94 32.68 -14.00
C PHE A 87 5.06 33.76 -12.92
N GLY A 88 6.06 33.68 -12.03
CA GLY A 88 6.26 34.66 -10.95
C GLY A 88 5.16 34.67 -9.88
N ILE A 89 4.46 33.54 -9.67
CA ILE A 89 3.33 33.44 -8.73
C ILE A 89 3.81 33.04 -7.34
N SER A 90 4.07 34.04 -6.50
CA SER A 90 4.46 33.86 -5.10
C SER A 90 3.29 33.34 -4.24
N PRO A 91 3.52 32.39 -3.31
CA PRO A 91 2.53 32.07 -2.27
C PRO A 91 2.16 33.34 -1.45
N PRO A 92 0.90 33.47 -0.97
CA PRO A 92 -0.19 32.50 -0.99
C PRO A 92 -1.04 32.52 -2.27
N ASN A 93 -0.65 33.28 -3.30
CA ASN A 93 -1.47 33.45 -4.50
C ASN A 93 -1.66 32.11 -5.24
N ILE A 94 -2.90 31.86 -5.65
CA ILE A 94 -3.30 30.68 -6.42
C ILE A 94 -3.93 31.02 -7.77
N SER A 95 -4.05 32.32 -8.08
CA SER A 95 -4.54 32.85 -9.36
C SER A 95 -3.38 33.39 -10.19
N GLY A 96 -3.52 33.33 -11.51
CA GLY A 96 -2.48 33.75 -12.44
C GLY A 96 -2.88 33.52 -13.90
N PRO A 97 -1.92 33.37 -14.82
CA PRO A 97 -2.23 33.03 -16.20
C PRO A 97 -3.00 31.70 -16.27
N PRO A 98 -3.91 31.52 -17.25
CA PRO A 98 -4.71 30.30 -17.36
C PRO A 98 -3.89 29.00 -17.40
N GLU A 99 -2.67 29.02 -17.94
CA GLU A 99 -1.75 27.86 -17.93
C GLU A 99 -1.33 27.46 -16.50
N PHE A 100 -0.97 28.45 -15.66
CA PHE A 100 -0.64 28.21 -14.26
C PHE A 100 -1.85 27.62 -13.51
N GLU A 101 -3.02 28.24 -13.68
CA GLU A 101 -4.23 27.80 -12.98
C GLU A 101 -4.60 26.37 -13.35
N ARG A 102 -4.47 25.96 -14.62
CA ARG A 102 -4.72 24.57 -15.02
C ARG A 102 -3.76 23.59 -14.36
N ILE A 103 -2.46 23.88 -14.34
CA ILE A 103 -1.45 23.03 -13.68
C ILE A 103 -1.75 22.91 -12.18
N PHE A 104 -2.04 24.03 -11.52
CA PHE A 104 -2.39 24.06 -10.10
C PHE A 104 -3.66 23.24 -9.82
N ARG A 105 -4.73 23.44 -10.60
CA ARG A 105 -5.99 22.69 -10.45
C ARG A 105 -5.84 21.20 -10.74
N ALA A 106 -5.01 20.83 -11.72
CA ALA A 106 -4.72 19.43 -12.01
C ALA A 106 -4.03 18.72 -10.82
N GLN A 107 -3.07 19.39 -10.18
CA GLN A 107 -2.39 18.86 -8.99
C GLN A 107 -3.32 18.77 -7.78
N VAL A 108 -4.14 19.80 -7.52
CA VAL A 108 -5.10 19.80 -6.40
C VAL A 108 -6.12 18.68 -6.57
N ASN A 109 -6.71 18.55 -7.76
CA ASN A 109 -7.65 17.45 -8.04
C ASN A 109 -6.99 16.08 -7.87
N SER A 110 -5.74 15.93 -8.31
CA SER A 110 -4.95 14.70 -8.09
C SER A 110 -4.76 14.39 -6.61
N SER A 111 -4.52 15.41 -5.81
CA SER A 111 -4.35 15.27 -4.36
C SER A 111 -5.64 14.96 -3.61
N GLU A 112 -6.78 15.48 -4.04
CA GLU A 112 -8.10 15.19 -3.45
C GLU A 112 -8.51 13.73 -3.68
N TYR A 113 -8.23 13.18 -4.86
CA TYR A 113 -8.57 11.79 -5.19
C TYR A 113 -7.58 10.77 -4.60
N PHE A 114 -6.34 11.16 -4.34
CA PHE A 114 -5.29 10.22 -3.93
C PHE A 114 -5.62 9.42 -2.65
N PRO A 115 -6.14 10.01 -1.55
CA PRO A 115 -6.56 9.26 -0.38
C PRO A 115 -7.68 8.25 -0.66
N ILE A 116 -8.63 8.62 -1.53
CA ILE A 116 -9.74 7.75 -1.95
C ILE A 116 -9.19 6.55 -2.71
N PHE A 117 -8.29 6.80 -3.66
CA PHE A 117 -7.60 5.76 -4.42
C PHE A 117 -6.85 4.79 -3.51
N VAL A 118 -6.03 5.30 -2.57
CA VAL A 118 -5.26 4.44 -1.66
C VAL A 118 -6.19 3.59 -0.79
N ALA A 119 -7.25 4.16 -0.22
CA ALA A 119 -8.20 3.40 0.59
C ALA A 119 -8.82 2.23 -0.22
N LEU A 120 -9.26 2.50 -1.45
CA LEU A 120 -9.88 1.49 -2.31
C LEU A 120 -8.88 0.45 -2.84
N LEU A 121 -7.65 0.86 -3.19
CA LEU A 121 -6.59 -0.04 -3.63
C LEU A 121 -6.31 -1.11 -2.57
N TRP A 122 -6.15 -0.68 -1.32
CA TRP A 122 -5.87 -1.58 -0.21
C TRP A 122 -7.07 -2.45 0.13
N GLN A 123 -8.28 -1.89 0.13
CA GLN A 123 -9.50 -2.64 0.42
C GLN A 123 -9.77 -3.73 -0.64
N ALA A 124 -9.64 -3.39 -1.93
CA ALA A 124 -9.76 -4.35 -3.03
C ALA A 124 -8.61 -5.38 -3.01
N GLY A 125 -7.39 -4.96 -2.71
CA GLY A 125 -6.24 -5.85 -2.71
C GLY A 125 -6.26 -6.89 -1.58
N LEU A 126 -6.71 -6.48 -0.39
CA LEU A 126 -6.77 -7.34 0.79
C LEU A 126 -7.98 -8.27 0.80
N PHE A 127 -9.15 -7.79 0.35
CA PHE A 127 -10.41 -8.54 0.50
C PHE A 127 -10.95 -9.15 -0.79
N PHE A 128 -10.42 -8.74 -1.95
CA PHE A 128 -10.85 -9.28 -3.24
C PHE A 128 -9.71 -10.01 -3.94
N HIS A 129 -8.72 -9.30 -4.48
CA HIS A 129 -7.60 -9.92 -5.18
C HIS A 129 -6.43 -8.95 -5.36
N GLN A 130 -5.28 -9.24 -4.74
CA GLN A 130 -4.07 -8.40 -4.78
C GLN A 130 -3.59 -8.06 -6.21
N GLY A 131 -3.44 -9.05 -7.08
CA GLY A 131 -2.96 -8.85 -8.46
C GLY A 131 -3.86 -7.94 -9.31
N LEU A 132 -5.18 -8.20 -9.32
CA LEU A 132 -6.16 -7.37 -10.01
C LEU A 132 -6.20 -5.94 -9.44
N ALA A 133 -6.20 -5.77 -8.13
CA ALA A 133 -6.16 -4.46 -7.50
C ALA A 133 -4.90 -3.67 -7.90
N ALA A 134 -3.74 -4.32 -7.93
CA ALA A 134 -2.48 -3.70 -8.37
C ALA A 134 -2.52 -3.30 -9.85
N ALA A 135 -3.03 -4.16 -10.74
CA ALA A 135 -3.17 -3.85 -12.16
C ALA A 135 -4.12 -2.66 -12.41
N LEU A 136 -5.27 -2.64 -11.75
CA LEU A 136 -6.19 -1.51 -11.77
C LEU A 136 -5.55 -0.25 -11.18
N GLY A 137 -4.74 -0.39 -10.13
CA GLY A 137 -4.01 0.72 -9.55
C GLY A 137 -2.99 1.34 -10.51
N LEU A 138 -2.22 0.53 -11.25
CA LEU A 138 -1.34 1.03 -12.31
C LEU A 138 -2.12 1.75 -13.42
N LEU A 139 -3.27 1.20 -13.81
CA LEU A 139 -4.14 1.80 -14.82
C LEU A 139 -4.71 3.15 -14.36
N TYR A 140 -5.10 3.25 -13.08
CA TYR A 140 -5.51 4.49 -12.44
C TYR A 140 -4.37 5.51 -12.48
N LEU A 141 -3.16 5.18 -12.01
CA LEU A 141 -2.02 6.11 -12.03
C LEU A 141 -1.69 6.57 -13.46
N TYR A 142 -1.61 5.66 -14.43
CA TYR A 142 -1.38 6.03 -15.82
C TYR A 142 -2.41 7.05 -16.34
N SER A 143 -3.69 6.85 -15.99
CA SER A 143 -4.74 7.78 -16.38
C SER A 143 -4.68 9.12 -15.64
N ARG A 144 -4.19 9.16 -14.39
CA ARG A 144 -3.94 10.42 -13.65
C ARG A 144 -2.79 11.19 -14.25
N TYR A 145 -1.71 10.51 -14.66
CA TYR A 145 -0.65 11.13 -15.43
C TYR A 145 -1.16 11.77 -16.72
N CYS A 146 -1.93 11.02 -17.52
CA CYS A 146 -2.55 11.53 -18.75
C CYS A 146 -3.51 12.70 -18.48
N TYR A 147 -4.30 12.62 -17.40
CA TYR A 147 -5.16 13.72 -16.95
C TYR A 147 -4.36 14.99 -16.66
N PHE A 148 -3.27 14.87 -15.91
CA PHE A 148 -2.45 16.01 -15.55
C PHE A 148 -1.79 16.64 -16.78
N VAL A 149 -1.21 15.82 -17.66
CA VAL A 149 -0.56 16.28 -18.89
C VAL A 149 -1.58 16.95 -19.83
N GLY A 150 -2.73 16.32 -20.03
CA GLY A 150 -3.81 16.87 -20.86
C GLY A 150 -4.36 18.18 -20.28
N TYR A 151 -4.60 18.24 -18.96
CA TYR A 151 -5.12 19.45 -18.34
C TYR A 151 -4.13 20.63 -18.41
N ARG A 152 -2.83 20.36 -18.28
CA ARG A 152 -1.79 21.37 -18.51
C ARG A 152 -1.91 21.97 -19.91
N ALA A 153 -2.08 21.13 -20.94
CA ALA A 153 -2.23 21.58 -22.32
C ALA A 153 -3.53 22.37 -22.53
N SER A 154 -4.68 21.77 -22.24
CA SER A 154 -6.00 22.39 -22.43
C SER A 154 -7.04 21.88 -21.44
N SER A 155 -8.11 22.66 -21.20
CA SER A 155 -9.19 22.25 -20.30
C SER A 155 -10.04 21.10 -20.84
N SER A 156 -10.05 20.88 -22.15
CA SER A 156 -10.80 19.81 -22.83
C SER A 156 -10.05 18.49 -22.86
N GLU A 157 -8.73 18.49 -23.04
CA GLU A 157 -7.91 17.26 -23.09
C GLU A 157 -7.89 16.48 -21.78
N ARG A 158 -8.25 17.13 -20.66
CA ARG A 158 -8.41 16.45 -19.37
C ARG A 158 -9.59 15.48 -19.31
N LEU A 159 -10.60 15.63 -20.19
CA LEU A 159 -11.90 14.98 -20.05
C LEU A 159 -11.85 13.46 -20.27
N ALA A 160 -11.23 12.99 -21.35
CA ALA A 160 -11.13 11.55 -21.59
C ALA A 160 -10.33 10.82 -20.49
N PRO A 161 -9.14 11.30 -20.06
CA PRO A 161 -8.42 10.69 -18.96
C PRO A 161 -9.15 10.73 -17.61
N ILE A 162 -9.88 11.82 -17.29
CA ILE A 162 -10.61 11.88 -16.02
C ILE A 162 -11.75 10.86 -15.98
N TYR A 163 -12.51 10.71 -17.07
CA TYR A 163 -13.59 9.72 -17.12
C TYR A 163 -13.05 8.30 -17.00
N PHE A 164 -11.95 8.01 -17.69
CA PHE A 164 -11.29 6.72 -17.59
C PHE A 164 -10.79 6.45 -16.16
N SER A 165 -10.08 7.39 -15.54
CA SER A 165 -9.59 7.27 -14.16
C SER A 165 -10.73 7.06 -13.15
N THR A 166 -11.87 7.73 -13.37
CA THR A 166 -13.06 7.61 -12.53
C THR A 166 -13.73 6.25 -12.71
N GLY A 167 -13.79 5.73 -13.94
CA GLY A 167 -14.26 4.37 -14.22
C GLY A 167 -13.44 3.31 -13.50
N VAL A 168 -12.11 3.39 -13.57
CA VAL A 168 -11.20 2.49 -12.84
C VAL A 168 -11.43 2.58 -11.33
N LEU A 169 -11.63 3.79 -10.79
CA LEU A 169 -11.92 3.99 -9.37
C LEU A 169 -13.24 3.32 -8.96
N TRP A 170 -14.29 3.42 -9.77
CA TRP A 170 -15.57 2.72 -9.52
C TRP A 170 -15.42 1.19 -9.57
N ILE A 171 -14.56 0.65 -10.43
CA ILE A 171 -14.24 -0.78 -10.43
C ILE A 171 -13.56 -1.18 -9.11
N LEU A 172 -12.64 -0.37 -8.59
CA LEU A 172 -12.03 -0.61 -7.28
C LEU A 172 -13.05 -0.50 -6.13
N VAL A 173 -14.03 0.40 -6.21
CA VAL A 173 -15.17 0.46 -5.26
C VAL A 173 -15.94 -0.85 -5.30
N ALA A 174 -16.34 -1.33 -6.47
CA ALA A 174 -17.08 -2.58 -6.62
C ALA A 174 -16.28 -3.77 -6.07
N ALA A 175 -15.00 -3.90 -6.42
CA ALA A 175 -14.13 -4.97 -5.91
C ALA A 175 -14.01 -4.91 -4.38
N SER A 176 -13.81 -3.71 -3.81
CA SER A 176 -13.76 -3.47 -2.36
C SER A 176 -15.05 -3.91 -1.66
N ALA A 177 -16.19 -3.48 -2.18
CA ALA A 177 -17.51 -3.79 -1.62
C ALA A 177 -17.84 -5.28 -1.70
N LEU A 178 -17.58 -5.91 -2.86
CA LEU A 178 -17.80 -7.35 -3.06
C LEU A 178 -16.90 -8.19 -2.14
N GLY A 179 -15.62 -7.83 -2.02
CA GLY A 179 -14.68 -8.52 -1.13
C GLY A 179 -15.08 -8.42 0.34
N LEU A 180 -15.44 -7.22 0.81
CA LEU A 180 -15.95 -7.03 2.17
C LEU A 180 -17.25 -7.79 2.40
N LEU A 181 -18.21 -7.68 1.49
CA LEU A 181 -19.50 -8.36 1.60
C LEU A 181 -19.29 -9.87 1.71
N HIS A 182 -18.46 -10.45 0.84
CA HIS A 182 -18.11 -11.87 0.90
C HIS A 182 -17.46 -12.25 2.24
N PHE A 183 -16.52 -11.44 2.73
CA PHE A 183 -15.89 -11.65 4.04
C PHE A 183 -16.92 -11.63 5.18
N PHE A 184 -17.81 -10.63 5.22
CA PHE A 184 -18.85 -10.52 6.25
C PHE A 184 -19.85 -11.68 6.19
N LEU A 185 -20.33 -12.05 5.00
CA LEU A 185 -21.27 -13.18 4.87
C LEU A 185 -20.63 -14.51 5.28
N SER A 186 -19.43 -14.79 4.78
CA SER A 186 -18.74 -16.04 5.12
C SER A 186 -18.41 -16.12 6.62
N HIS A 187 -17.99 -15.01 7.23
CA HIS A 187 -17.56 -15.00 8.63
C HIS A 187 -18.72 -14.99 9.64
N TYR A 188 -19.79 -14.22 9.39
CA TYR A 188 -20.86 -14.03 10.38
C TYR A 188 -22.09 -14.90 10.14
N THR A 189 -22.41 -15.25 8.89
CA THR A 189 -23.61 -16.06 8.58
C THR A 189 -23.29 -17.47 8.11
N GLY A 190 -22.01 -17.79 7.87
CA GLY A 190 -21.57 -19.07 7.32
C GLY A 190 -21.96 -19.27 5.84
N LEU A 191 -22.57 -18.27 5.20
CA LEU A 191 -22.99 -18.32 3.81
C LEU A 191 -21.79 -18.04 2.90
N ASN A 192 -21.33 -19.08 2.21
CA ASN A 192 -20.36 -18.95 1.13
C ASN A 192 -21.09 -18.50 -0.14
N VAL A 193 -21.04 -17.20 -0.45
CA VAL A 193 -21.71 -16.62 -1.63
C VAL A 193 -21.31 -17.34 -2.92
N LEU A 194 -20.04 -17.73 -3.06
CA LEU A 194 -19.55 -18.49 -4.21
C LEU A 194 -20.23 -19.86 -4.36
N ARG A 195 -20.56 -20.54 -3.25
CA ARG A 195 -21.31 -21.81 -3.30
C ARG A 195 -22.77 -21.59 -3.65
N LEU A 196 -23.36 -20.48 -3.22
CA LEU A 196 -24.75 -20.14 -3.51
C LEU A 196 -24.94 -19.74 -4.98
N LEU A 197 -23.96 -19.06 -5.58
CA LEU A 197 -23.99 -18.67 -7.00
C LEU A 197 -23.63 -19.83 -7.95
N ALA A 198 -22.99 -20.88 -7.44
CA ALA A 198 -22.63 -22.08 -8.20
C ALA A 198 -23.65 -23.22 -8.09
N ALA A 199 -24.71 -23.02 -7.30
CA ALA A 199 -25.84 -23.94 -7.13
C ALA A 199 -27.03 -23.49 -7.99
#